data_AF-A0A7X0FA83-F1
#
_entry.id   AF-A0A7X0FA83-F1
#
_cell.length_a   1.000
_cell.length_b   1.000
_cell.length_c   1.000
_cell.angle_alpha   90.00
_cell.angle_beta   90.00
_cell.angle_gamma   90.00
#
_symmetry.space_group_name_H-M   'P 1'
#
loop_
_entity.id
_entity.type
_entity.pdbx_description
1 polymer ?
#
loop_
_entity_poly.entity_id
_entity_poly.type
_entity_poly.pdbx_seq_one_letter_code
_entity_poly.pdbx_strand_id
1 'polypeptide(L)'
;MLRIERTRRAWPWQLFGFLLGASLASIAPAAAKVPTGVFLWFPERGVVPSSADCDALVRLTRPSREKAEAWLWGRAPFGSDVEFYLFLDQSRMEPTYAAEGDYDAGTVRFGETRGDENLFELVPDDHPTVTIEGTIVAPADSSVITVILRNVPSSNGAVDRVSYFCRFEEDSEA
;
A
#
# COMPACT_ATOMS: atom_id res chain seq x y z
N MET A 1 -49.17 -62.54 -47.23
CA MET A 1 -47.92 -63.31 -47.10
C MET A 1 -46.74 -62.41 -47.44
N LEU A 2 -45.70 -62.43 -46.60
CA LEU A 2 -44.31 -61.94 -46.78
C LEU A 2 -44.10 -60.48 -47.23
N ARG A 3 -43.57 -59.54 -46.41
CA ARG A 3 -42.25 -59.40 -45.74
C ARG A 3 -41.15 -58.88 -46.69
N ILE A 4 -40.38 -57.92 -46.14
CA ILE A 4 -38.99 -57.47 -46.49
C ILE A 4 -38.91 -56.43 -47.62
N GLU A 5 -38.11 -55.36 -47.59
CA GLU A 5 -37.55 -54.42 -46.59
C GLU A 5 -36.61 -53.50 -47.41
N ARG A 6 -36.55 -52.20 -47.08
CA ARG A 6 -35.38 -51.29 -47.14
C ARG A 6 -34.70 -51.03 -48.52
N THR A 7 -34.20 -49.85 -48.90
CA THR A 7 -33.88 -48.58 -48.22
C THR A 7 -33.35 -47.58 -49.26
N ARG A 8 -33.20 -46.32 -48.83
CA ARG A 8 -32.38 -45.19 -49.37
C ARG A 8 -33.19 -44.26 -50.28
N ARG A 9 -33.21 -42.95 -50.10
CA ARG A 9 -32.29 -42.01 -49.43
C ARG A 9 -33.07 -40.70 -49.27
N ALA A 10 -33.01 -40.04 -48.12
CA ALA A 10 -33.33 -38.63 -48.02
C ALA A 10 -32.46 -38.01 -46.93
N TRP A 11 -31.61 -37.08 -47.35
CA TRP A 11 -30.94 -36.09 -46.52
C TRP A 11 -32.00 -35.04 -46.14
N PRO A 12 -31.99 -34.52 -44.92
CA PRO A 12 -31.50 -33.15 -44.82
C PRO A 12 -30.75 -32.81 -43.52
N TRP A 13 -29.82 -31.89 -43.74
CA TRP A 13 -29.21 -30.87 -42.91
C TRP A 13 -29.67 -30.78 -41.44
N GLN A 14 -28.74 -31.03 -40.52
CA GLN A 14 -28.82 -30.58 -39.15
C GLN A 14 -27.74 -29.52 -38.91
N LEU A 15 -28.20 -28.28 -38.76
CA LEU A 15 -27.43 -27.13 -38.27
C LEU A 15 -27.12 -27.38 -36.78
N PHE A 16 -25.87 -27.68 -36.46
CA PHE A 16 -25.37 -27.61 -35.08
C PHE A 16 -24.92 -26.19 -34.80
N GLY A 17 -25.79 -25.40 -34.17
CA GLY A 17 -25.41 -24.14 -33.53
C GLY A 17 -24.80 -24.42 -32.15
N PHE A 18 -23.48 -24.41 -32.06
CA PHE A 18 -22.77 -24.36 -30.78
C PHE A 18 -22.76 -22.91 -30.28
N LEU A 19 -23.62 -22.59 -29.31
CA LEU A 19 -23.49 -21.38 -28.51
C LEU A 19 -22.33 -21.59 -27.53
N LEU A 20 -21.14 -21.08 -27.86
CA LEU A 20 -20.06 -20.89 -26.89
C LEU A 20 -20.48 -19.80 -25.90
N GLY A 21 -20.90 -20.19 -24.70
CA GLY A 21 -21.00 -19.29 -23.57
C GLY A 21 -19.59 -18.90 -23.12
N ALA A 22 -19.12 -17.72 -23.52
CA ALA A 22 -17.91 -17.13 -22.97
C ALA A 22 -18.22 -16.68 -21.53
N SER A 23 -17.81 -17.48 -20.54
CA SER A 23 -17.79 -17.07 -19.14
C SER A 23 -16.82 -15.91 -18.98
N LEU A 24 -17.35 -14.69 -18.79
CA LEU A 24 -16.59 -13.54 -18.31
C LEU A 24 -16.18 -13.85 -16.86
N ALA A 25 -15.00 -14.45 -16.68
CA ALA A 25 -14.35 -14.48 -15.39
C ALA A 25 -14.01 -13.04 -15.01
N SER A 26 -14.75 -12.47 -14.06
CA SER A 26 -14.42 -11.18 -13.48
C SER A 26 -13.09 -11.33 -12.76
N ILE A 27 -12.01 -10.80 -13.34
CA ILE A 27 -10.72 -10.69 -12.67
C ILE A 27 -10.89 -9.62 -11.60
N ALA A 28 -11.23 -10.03 -10.37
CA ALA A 28 -11.16 -9.14 -9.23
C ALA A 28 -9.68 -8.74 -9.05
N PRO A 29 -9.34 -7.45 -8.92
CA PRO A 29 -8.00 -7.04 -8.56
C PRO A 29 -7.61 -7.75 -7.25
N ALA A 30 -6.39 -8.31 -7.20
CA ALA A 30 -5.85 -8.80 -5.94
C ALA A 30 -5.80 -7.61 -4.96
N ALA A 31 -6.37 -7.77 -3.76
CA ALA A 31 -6.29 -6.75 -2.72
C ALA A 31 -4.82 -6.40 -2.45
N ALA A 32 -4.49 -5.12 -2.41
CA ALA A 32 -3.12 -4.69 -2.13
C ALA A 32 -2.78 -5.09 -0.69
N LYS A 33 -1.78 -5.97 -0.52
CA LYS A 33 -1.30 -6.35 0.81
C LYS A 33 -0.82 -5.10 1.55
N VAL A 34 -0.98 -5.09 2.88
CA VAL A 34 -0.37 -4.09 3.76
C VAL A 34 1.07 -3.82 3.33
N PRO A 35 1.44 -2.57 2.99
CA PRO A 35 2.80 -2.25 2.60
C PRO A 35 3.72 -2.40 3.82
N THR A 36 4.76 -3.19 3.68
CA THR A 36 5.82 -3.31 4.70
C THR A 36 7.15 -2.96 4.06
N GLY A 37 8.03 -2.29 4.80
CA GLY A 37 9.33 -1.85 4.30
C GLY A 37 9.73 -0.50 4.88
N VAL A 38 10.60 0.19 4.14
CA VAL A 38 11.05 1.54 4.46
C VAL A 38 10.59 2.48 3.35
N PHE A 39 10.04 3.63 3.73
CA PHE A 39 9.51 4.61 2.81
C PHE A 39 10.11 5.98 3.09
N LEU A 40 10.44 6.73 2.03
CA LEU A 40 11.00 8.08 2.14
C LEU A 40 9.87 9.09 2.36
N TRP A 41 9.96 9.92 3.38
CA TRP A 41 8.97 10.97 3.63
C TRP A 41 8.97 12.03 2.52
N PHE A 42 7.78 12.42 2.07
CA PHE A 42 7.59 13.50 1.11
C PHE A 42 7.37 14.84 1.87
N PRO A 43 8.28 15.82 1.76
CA PRO A 43 8.35 16.93 2.72
C PRO A 43 7.39 18.10 2.44
N GLU A 44 6.74 18.15 1.27
CA GLU A 44 5.95 19.31 0.88
C GLU A 44 4.59 19.32 1.59
N ARG A 45 4.38 20.33 2.44
CA ARG A 45 3.14 20.49 3.20
C ARG A 45 1.99 20.96 2.31
N GLY A 46 0.84 20.32 2.45
CA GLY A 46 -0.41 20.68 1.76
C GLY A 46 -0.46 20.29 0.29
N VAL A 47 0.52 19.52 -0.19
CA VAL A 47 0.59 18.99 -1.55
C VAL A 47 0.39 17.48 -1.48
N VAL A 48 -0.50 16.94 -2.32
CA VAL A 48 -0.63 15.49 -2.53
C VAL A 48 0.34 15.12 -3.64
N PRO A 49 1.40 14.32 -3.40
CA PRO A 49 2.35 13.97 -4.43
C PRO A 49 1.74 13.03 -5.46
N SER A 50 2.17 13.19 -6.71
CA SER A 50 2.03 12.17 -7.74
C SER A 50 3.17 11.15 -7.66
N SER A 51 3.03 10.01 -8.35
CA SER A 51 4.14 9.05 -8.46
C SER A 51 5.38 9.68 -9.11
N ALA A 52 5.20 10.59 -10.09
CA ALA A 52 6.31 11.29 -10.72
C ALA A 52 7.08 12.20 -9.75
N ASP A 53 6.39 12.84 -8.81
CA ASP A 53 7.01 13.65 -7.76
C ASP A 53 7.82 12.77 -6.81
N CYS A 54 7.26 11.62 -6.41
CA CYS A 54 7.98 10.63 -5.62
C CYS A 54 9.21 10.08 -6.34
N ASP A 55 9.09 9.72 -7.62
CA ASP A 55 10.22 9.22 -8.40
C ASP A 55 11.32 10.28 -8.56
N ALA A 56 10.93 11.56 -8.70
CA ALA A 56 11.88 12.67 -8.74
C ALA A 56 12.60 12.85 -7.41
N LEU A 57 11.86 12.79 -6.29
CA LEU A 57 12.44 12.86 -4.95
C LEU A 57 13.40 11.70 -4.70
N VAL A 58 13.01 10.47 -5.01
CA VAL A 58 13.86 9.27 -4.85
C VAL A 58 15.15 9.39 -5.68
N ARG A 59 15.07 9.87 -6.93
CA ARG A 59 16.29 10.10 -7.75
C ARG A 59 17.22 11.17 -7.17
N LEU A 60 16.66 12.21 -6.56
CA LEU A 60 17.41 13.30 -5.94
C LEU A 60 18.08 12.84 -4.64
N THR A 61 17.29 12.28 -3.73
CA THR A 61 17.73 11.87 -2.39
C THR A 61 18.61 10.62 -2.43
N ARG A 62 18.38 9.73 -3.41
CA ARG A 62 18.98 8.39 -3.46
C ARG A 62 18.85 7.70 -2.09
N PRO A 63 17.61 7.47 -1.62
CA PRO A 63 17.37 6.83 -0.33
C PRO A 63 17.90 5.40 -0.36
N SER A 64 18.27 4.89 0.80
CA SER A 64 18.60 3.48 1.00
C SER A 64 18.19 3.06 2.41
N ARG A 65 18.03 1.75 2.62
CA ARG A 65 17.77 1.22 3.96
C ARG A 65 18.88 1.60 4.95
N GLU A 66 20.14 1.51 4.51
CA GLU A 66 21.30 1.88 5.32
C GLU A 66 21.23 3.34 5.78
N LYS A 67 20.88 4.27 4.88
CA LYS A 67 20.65 5.68 5.24
C LYS A 67 19.52 5.82 6.25
N ALA A 68 18.38 5.18 5.98
CA ALA A 68 17.22 5.24 6.85
C ALA A 68 17.53 4.73 8.26
N GLU A 69 18.27 3.63 8.37
CA GLU A 69 18.71 3.08 9.65
C GLU A 69 19.74 4.00 10.32
N ALA A 70 20.64 4.62 9.57
CA ALA A 70 21.54 5.63 10.11
C ALA A 70 20.75 6.80 10.72
N TRP A 71 19.68 7.26 10.08
CA TRP A 71 18.78 8.27 10.65
C TRP A 71 18.04 7.77 11.89
N LEU A 72 17.45 6.57 11.82
CA LEU A 72 16.72 5.97 12.94
C LEU A 72 17.56 5.85 14.22
N TRP A 73 18.84 5.50 14.06
CA TRP A 73 19.76 5.28 15.18
C TRP A 73 20.62 6.50 15.53
N GLY A 74 20.37 7.68 14.93
CA GLY A 74 21.16 8.89 15.17
C GLY A 74 22.63 8.78 14.72
N ARG A 75 22.90 7.95 13.71
CA ARG A 75 24.22 7.71 13.10
C ARG A 75 24.42 8.43 11.76
N ALA A 76 23.43 9.18 11.29
CA ALA A 76 23.55 9.96 10.06
C ALA A 76 24.75 10.94 10.16
N PRO A 77 25.63 11.00 9.13
CA PRO A 77 26.80 11.87 9.17
C PRO A 77 26.45 13.35 9.34
N PHE A 78 27.26 14.09 10.10
CA PHE A 78 27.10 15.54 10.21
C PHE A 78 27.22 16.22 8.84
N GLY A 79 26.28 17.12 8.53
CA GLY A 79 26.25 17.87 7.27
C GLY A 79 25.59 17.15 6.10
N SER A 80 24.99 15.97 6.30
CA SER A 80 24.07 15.38 5.32
C SER A 80 22.79 16.19 5.21
N ASP A 81 22.21 16.24 4.01
CA ASP A 81 20.84 16.73 3.84
C ASP A 81 19.90 15.92 4.72
N VAL A 82 18.99 16.60 5.42
CA VAL A 82 18.06 15.93 6.35
C VAL A 82 17.06 15.12 5.55
N GLU A 83 17.03 13.82 5.82
CA GLU A 83 16.11 12.87 5.20
C GLU A 83 15.28 12.21 6.30
N PHE A 84 13.99 12.00 6.04
CA PHE A 84 13.08 11.38 6.98
C PHE A 84 12.44 10.15 6.37
N TYR A 85 12.24 9.12 7.17
CA TYR A 85 11.78 7.81 6.73
C TYR A 85 10.66 7.31 7.62
N LEU A 86 9.85 6.39 7.07
CA LEU A 86 8.94 5.54 7.81
C LEU A 86 9.38 4.09 7.67
N PHE A 87 9.66 3.44 8.79
CA PHE A 87 9.76 1.99 8.89
C PHE A 87 8.38 1.44 9.26
N LEU A 88 7.89 0.50 8.45
CA LEU A 88 6.60 -0.12 8.66
C LEU A 88 6.73 -1.63 8.52
N ASP A 89 6.42 -2.35 9.57
CA ASP A 89 6.32 -3.81 9.56
C ASP A 89 4.90 -4.27 9.91
N GLN A 90 4.72 -5.56 10.16
CA GLN A 90 3.39 -6.14 10.44
C GLN A 90 2.78 -5.71 11.79
N SER A 91 3.57 -5.08 12.66
CA SER A 91 3.23 -4.80 14.05
C SER A 91 3.74 -3.46 14.58
N ARG A 92 4.55 -2.73 13.81
CA ARG A 92 5.17 -1.47 14.24
C ARG A 92 5.20 -0.44 13.12
N MET A 93 4.95 0.81 13.51
CA MET A 93 5.16 2.02 12.73
C MET A 93 6.23 2.84 13.44
N GLU A 94 7.29 3.20 12.73
CA GLU A 94 8.46 3.89 13.30
C GLU A 94 9.01 4.94 12.31
N PRO A 95 8.60 6.21 12.44
CA PRO A 95 9.16 7.31 11.68
C PRO A 95 10.48 7.82 12.28
N THR A 96 11.43 8.24 11.44
CA THR A 96 12.72 8.80 11.91
C THR A 96 12.65 10.26 12.37
N TYR A 97 11.45 10.84 12.42
CA TYR A 97 11.19 12.23 12.83
C TYR A 97 10.31 12.36 14.07
N ALA A 98 9.86 11.24 14.67
CA ALA A 98 9.05 11.32 15.88
C ALA A 98 9.84 12.02 17.00
N ALA A 99 9.23 13.04 17.60
CA ALA A 99 9.72 13.64 18.82
C ALA A 99 9.15 12.90 20.05
N GLU A 100 9.82 13.01 21.19
CA GLU A 100 9.27 12.56 22.47
C GLU A 100 7.88 13.17 22.68
N GLY A 101 6.91 12.32 23.00
CA GLY A 101 5.52 12.70 23.20
C GLY A 101 4.69 12.81 21.93
N ASP A 102 5.22 12.44 20.76
CA ASP A 102 4.42 12.33 19.53
C ASP A 102 3.55 11.07 19.49
N TYR A 103 2.62 11.06 18.54
CA TYR A 103 1.63 10.01 18.35
C TYR A 103 1.92 9.14 17.12
N ASP A 104 3.04 9.35 16.45
CA ASP A 104 3.30 8.83 15.10
C ASP A 104 4.13 7.52 15.11
N ALA A 105 4.64 7.10 16.27
CA ALA A 105 5.44 5.88 16.45
C ALA A 105 4.77 4.93 17.45
N GLY A 106 4.75 3.63 17.15
CA GLY A 106 4.31 2.61 18.11
C GLY A 106 3.79 1.32 17.49
N THR A 107 3.00 0.60 18.29
CA THR A 107 2.47 -0.72 17.91
C THR A 107 1.27 -0.57 16.99
N VAL A 108 1.29 -1.27 15.86
CA VAL A 108 0.24 -1.29 14.85
C VAL A 108 -0.52 -2.60 14.88
N ARG A 109 -1.84 -2.52 14.73
CA ARG A 109 -2.72 -3.68 14.54
C ARG A 109 -3.49 -3.47 13.25
N PHE A 110 -3.11 -4.18 12.20
CA PHE A 110 -3.81 -4.11 10.92
C PHE A 110 -5.16 -4.81 11.00
N GLY A 111 -6.18 -4.14 10.44
CA GLY A 111 -7.54 -4.63 10.32
C GLY A 111 -7.84 -5.11 8.90
N GLU A 112 -9.01 -4.72 8.40
CA GLU A 112 -9.45 -5.08 7.06
C GLU A 112 -8.71 -4.28 5.97
N THR A 113 -8.34 -4.97 4.89
CA THR A 113 -7.88 -4.35 3.64
C THR A 113 -9.03 -4.31 2.65
N ARG A 114 -9.30 -3.14 2.06
CA ARG A 114 -10.32 -2.94 1.02
C ARG A 114 -9.70 -2.20 -0.18
N GLY A 115 -9.47 -2.93 -1.27
CA GLY A 115 -8.76 -2.37 -2.42
C GLY A 115 -7.33 -1.98 -2.05
N ASP A 116 -7.02 -0.69 -2.14
CA ASP A 116 -5.71 -0.11 -1.81
C ASP A 116 -5.63 0.42 -0.37
N GLU A 117 -6.75 0.39 0.37
CA GLU A 117 -6.84 0.89 1.73
C GLU A 117 -6.59 -0.24 2.74
N ASN A 118 -5.70 0.02 3.69
CA ASN A 118 -5.37 -0.87 4.79
C ASN A 118 -5.70 -0.16 6.10
N LEU A 119 -6.77 -0.60 6.76
CA LEU A 119 -7.17 -0.05 8.05
C LEU A 119 -6.22 -0.55 9.15
N PHE A 120 -5.94 0.28 10.14
CA PHE A 120 -5.15 -0.12 11.30
C PHE A 120 -5.52 0.67 12.55
N GLU A 121 -5.15 0.12 13.71
CA GLU A 121 -5.06 0.85 14.97
C GLU A 121 -3.59 1.05 15.32
N LEU A 122 -3.24 2.24 15.80
CA LEU A 122 -1.93 2.57 16.35
C LEU A 122 -2.06 2.83 17.85
N VAL A 123 -1.23 2.16 18.64
CA VAL A 123 -1.00 2.46 20.05
C VAL A 123 0.37 3.13 20.14
N PRO A 124 0.43 4.45 20.35
CA PRO A 124 1.68 5.18 20.37
C PRO A 124 2.54 4.81 21.57
N ASP A 125 3.85 4.74 21.39
CA ASP A 125 4.78 4.31 22.44
C ASP A 125 4.76 5.27 23.65
N ASP A 126 4.72 6.58 23.40
CA ASP A 126 4.70 7.60 24.45
C ASP A 126 3.29 7.86 25.04
N HIS A 127 2.24 7.30 24.42
CA HIS A 127 0.86 7.43 24.87
C HIS A 127 0.12 6.08 24.84
N PRO A 128 0.55 5.07 25.62
CA PRO A 128 0.08 3.69 25.48
C PRO A 128 -1.39 3.47 25.87
N THR A 129 -2.05 4.47 26.46
CA THR A 129 -3.48 4.46 26.78
C THR A 129 -4.36 5.03 25.67
N VAL A 130 -3.74 5.59 24.62
CA VAL A 130 -4.42 6.15 23.46
C VAL A 130 -4.40 5.11 22.34
N THR A 131 -5.51 5.00 21.63
CA THR A 131 -5.61 4.22 20.39
C THR A 131 -6.06 5.15 19.28
N ILE A 132 -5.28 5.19 18.21
CA ILE A 132 -5.52 6.04 17.05
C ILE A 132 -5.93 5.15 15.89
N GLU A 133 -7.10 5.40 15.32
CA GLU A 133 -7.50 4.76 14.07
C GLU A 133 -6.70 5.36 12.91
N GLY A 134 -6.28 4.51 11.99
CA GLY A 134 -5.52 4.92 10.84
C GLY A 134 -5.88 4.17 9.56
N THR A 135 -5.43 4.73 8.45
CA THR A 135 -5.57 4.14 7.13
C THR A 135 -4.28 4.34 6.35
N ILE A 136 -3.77 3.26 5.76
CA ILE A 136 -2.70 3.33 4.77
C ILE A 136 -3.30 3.12 3.39
N VAL A 137 -3.15 4.11 2.51
CA VAL A 137 -3.53 4.00 1.10
C VAL A 137 -2.28 3.72 0.30
N ALA A 138 -2.24 2.54 -0.33
CA ALA A 138 -1.04 2.01 -0.96
C ALA A 138 -1.35 1.29 -2.28
N PRO A 139 -1.73 2.02 -3.35
CA PRO A 139 -1.97 1.42 -4.66
C PRO A 139 -0.73 0.70 -5.17
N ALA A 140 -0.92 -0.48 -5.77
CA ALA A 140 0.19 -1.31 -6.24
C ALA A 140 0.96 -0.69 -7.43
N ASP A 141 0.29 0.14 -8.21
CA ASP A 141 0.80 0.82 -9.41
C ASP A 141 1.28 2.26 -9.14
N SER A 142 1.40 2.65 -7.88
CA SER A 142 1.85 4.00 -7.48
C SER A 142 3.15 3.95 -6.69
N SER A 143 4.01 4.94 -6.86
CA SER A 143 5.15 5.17 -5.95
C SER A 143 4.75 5.83 -4.63
N VAL A 144 3.50 6.27 -4.48
CA VAL A 144 3.02 7.01 -3.31
C VAL A 144 2.35 6.07 -2.30
N ILE A 145 2.74 6.22 -1.03
CA ILE A 145 2.06 5.69 0.16
C ILE A 145 1.49 6.86 0.92
N THR A 146 0.22 6.77 1.32
CA THR A 146 -0.40 7.76 2.22
C THR A 146 -0.68 7.10 3.56
N VAL A 147 -0.24 7.72 4.65
CA VAL A 147 -0.61 7.33 6.01
C VAL A 147 -1.52 8.41 6.57
N ILE A 148 -2.69 7.99 7.03
CA ILE A 148 -3.68 8.87 7.64
C ILE A 148 -3.87 8.38 9.08
N LEU A 149 -3.64 9.27 10.05
CA LEU A 149 -3.95 9.08 11.45
C LEU A 149 -5.15 9.95 11.81
N ARG A 150 -6.21 9.35 12.35
CA ARG A 150 -7.48 10.04 12.62
C ARG A 150 -7.53 10.57 14.04
N ASN A 151 -8.09 11.76 14.22
CA ASN A 151 -8.35 12.36 15.53
C ASN A 151 -7.13 12.37 16.46
N VAL A 152 -5.93 12.64 15.92
CA VAL A 152 -4.70 12.68 16.70
C VAL A 152 -4.79 13.84 17.70
N PRO A 153 -4.54 13.60 19.01
CA PRO A 153 -4.57 14.67 20.00
C PRO A 153 -3.58 15.80 19.66
N SER A 154 -4.02 17.04 19.89
CA SER A 154 -3.19 18.24 19.78
C SER A 154 -3.64 19.30 20.80
N SER A 155 -2.81 20.32 21.02
CA SER A 155 -3.12 21.42 21.94
C SER A 155 -4.41 22.17 21.60
N ASN A 156 -4.84 22.17 20.33
CA ASN A 156 -6.04 22.85 19.85
C ASN A 156 -7.21 21.89 19.58
N GLY A 157 -7.15 20.66 20.10
CA GLY A 157 -8.14 19.61 19.85
C GLY A 157 -7.62 18.50 18.93
N ALA A 158 -8.43 17.46 18.77
CA ALA A 158 -8.09 16.33 17.91
C ALA A 158 -8.13 16.73 16.44
N VAL A 159 -7.12 16.33 15.66
CA VAL A 159 -7.03 16.62 14.22
C VAL A 159 -6.54 15.39 13.45
N ASP A 160 -7.02 15.23 12.22
CA ASP A 160 -6.45 14.24 11.32
C ASP A 160 -5.06 14.67 10.86
N ARG A 161 -4.12 13.72 10.86
CA ARG A 161 -2.78 13.90 10.29
C ARG A 161 -2.66 13.05 9.04
N VAL A 162 -2.18 13.66 7.96
CA VAL A 162 -1.93 12.98 6.69
C VAL A 162 -0.46 13.18 6.33
N SER A 163 0.24 12.07 6.14
CA SER A 163 1.64 12.02 5.75
C SER A 163 1.78 11.22 4.46
N TYR A 164 2.61 11.73 3.56
CA TYR A 164 2.90 11.07 2.29
C TYR A 164 4.32 10.53 2.31
N PHE A 165 4.49 9.34 1.75
CA PHE A 165 5.77 8.67 1.63
C PHE A 165 5.94 8.11 0.22
N CYS A 166 7.18 7.99 -0.19
CA CYS A 166 7.59 7.48 -1.48
C CYS A 166 8.20 6.09 -1.30
N ARG A 167 7.70 5.13 -2.06
CA ARG A 167 8.35 3.84 -2.27
C ARG A 167 9.69 4.09 -2.96
N PHE A 168 10.74 3.45 -2.47
CA PHE A 168 11.98 3.29 -3.20
C PHE A 168 12.33 1.82 -3.19
N GLU A 169 12.77 1.30 -4.34
CA GLU A 169 13.23 -0.08 -4.41
C GLU A 169 14.48 -0.19 -3.54
N GLU A 170 14.47 -1.15 -2.62
CA GLU A 170 15.73 -1.71 -2.13
C GLU A 170 16.29 -2.49 -3.32
N ASP A 171 17.42 -2.06 -3.88
CA ASP A 171 18.16 -2.86 -4.85
C ASP A 171 18.22 -4.27 -4.28
N SER A 172 17.46 -5.19 -4.86
CA SER A 172 17.51 -6.58 -4.45
C SER A 172 18.89 -7.03 -4.86
N GLU A 173 19.71 -7.46 -3.90
CA GLU A 173 20.92 -8.20 -4.25
C GLU A 173 20.50 -9.34 -5.19
N ALA A 174 20.89 -9.21 -6.45
CA ALA A 174 20.67 -10.18 -7.51
C ALA A 174 21.67 -11.34 -7.40
#